data_AF-B7P9V5-F1
#
_entry.id   AF-B7P9V5-F1
#
_cell.length_a   1.000
_cell.length_b   1.000
_cell.length_c   1.000
_cell.angle_alpha   90.00
_cell.angle_beta   90.00
_cell.angle_gamma   90.00
#
_symmetry.space_group_name_H-M   'P 1'
#
loop_
_entity.id
_entity.type
_entity.pdbx_description
1 polymer ?
#
loop_
_entity_poly.entity_id
_entity_poly.type
_entity_poly.pdbx_seq_one_letter_code
_entity_poly.pdbx_strand_id
1 'polypeptide(L)'
;MATVRSGAPPPFAEVIKNYTEKLNPLTELALKLVGRSHHTVAAIVVALREREKDFTDPARVADLTAQGQRFDGDAVLVMPAAGFGAPGYHGQWLTNMDNVNYTCLFNTAMVPATACPLYLDKRGLPVGVQVVAARYKDRLCLAVARELASKFGGWRAPGTRTSA
;
A
#
# COMPACT_ATOMS: atom_id res chain seq x y z
N MET A 1 15.82 13.32 -14.78
CA MET A 1 15.37 11.94 -14.51
C MET A 1 16.20 11.43 -13.35
N ALA A 2 15.68 11.52 -12.11
CA ALA A 2 16.45 11.16 -10.92
C ALA A 2 16.67 9.64 -10.93
N THR A 3 17.92 9.24 -11.12
CA THR A 3 18.41 7.87 -10.96
C THR A 3 17.96 7.35 -9.61
N VAL A 4 17.13 6.30 -9.62
CA VAL A 4 16.95 5.42 -8.45
C VAL A 4 18.36 4.97 -8.05
N ARG A 5 18.82 5.40 -6.88
CA ARG A 5 20.19 5.14 -6.39
C ARG A 5 20.41 3.63 -6.39
N SER A 6 21.46 3.17 -7.06
CA SER A 6 21.84 1.76 -7.25
C SER A 6 22.43 1.09 -5.99
N GLY A 7 21.81 1.32 -4.82
CA GLY A 7 22.19 0.70 -3.55
C GLY A 7 20.95 0.18 -2.82
N ALA A 8 21.16 -0.66 -1.79
CA ALA A 8 20.07 -1.05 -0.90
C ALA A 8 19.35 0.20 -0.38
N PRO A 9 18.00 0.23 -0.36
CA PRO A 9 17.27 1.37 0.14
C PRO A 9 17.70 1.66 1.59
N PRO A 10 17.85 2.94 1.97
CA PRO A 10 18.20 3.28 3.34
C PRO A 10 17.10 2.80 4.30
N PRO A 11 17.45 2.33 5.50
CA PRO A 11 16.46 1.89 6.48
C PRO A 11 15.44 3.00 6.76
N PHE A 12 14.17 2.63 6.92
CA PHE A 12 13.08 3.53 7.25
C PHE A 12 13.36 4.36 8.51
N ALA A 13 14.05 3.77 9.48
CA ALA A 13 14.50 4.44 10.70
C ALA A 13 15.40 5.67 10.44
N GLU A 14 16.20 5.66 9.36
CA GLU A 14 17.04 6.78 8.94
C GLU A 14 16.22 7.81 8.15
N VAL A 15 15.29 7.34 7.31
CA VAL A 15 14.40 8.21 6.53
C VAL A 15 13.55 9.11 7.43
N ILE A 16 12.95 8.56 8.49
CA ILE A 16 12.13 9.33 9.45
C ILE A 16 12.92 10.41 10.19
N LYS A 17 14.22 10.19 10.38
CA LYS A 17 15.13 11.14 11.00
C LYS A 17 15.83 12.02 9.97
N ASN A 18 15.31 12.13 8.75
CA ASN A 18 15.89 12.92 7.65
C ASN A 18 17.38 12.62 7.41
N TYR A 19 17.80 11.38 7.62
CA TYR A 19 19.19 10.94 7.48
C TYR A 19 20.19 11.62 8.43
N THR A 20 19.73 12.37 9.44
CA THR A 20 20.63 13.05 10.39
C THR A 20 20.94 12.22 11.63
N GLU A 21 20.03 11.30 12.01
CA GLU A 21 20.14 10.48 13.22
C GLU A 21 19.66 9.05 12.97
N LYS A 22 20.08 8.12 13.84
CA LYS A 22 19.55 6.76 13.86
C LYS A 22 18.44 6.66 14.90
N LEU A 23 17.22 6.40 14.44
CA LEU A 23 16.09 6.11 15.32
C LEU A 23 16.27 4.71 15.94
N ASN A 24 16.23 4.61 17.28
CA ASN A 24 16.09 3.33 17.97
C ASN A 24 14.60 3.07 18.25
N PRO A 25 13.95 2.13 17.55
CA PRO A 25 12.51 1.96 17.66
C PRO A 25 12.05 1.49 19.05
N LEU A 26 12.86 0.71 19.76
CA LEU A 26 12.54 0.25 21.12
C LEU A 26 12.59 1.41 22.12
N THR A 27 13.59 2.28 21.98
CA THR A 27 13.69 3.49 22.79
C THR A 27 12.53 4.44 22.50
N GLU A 28 12.18 4.65 21.23
CA GLU A 28 11.04 5.49 20.86
C GLU A 28 9.71 4.91 21.34
N LEU A 29 9.55 3.59 21.35
CA LEU A 29 8.37 2.94 21.92
C LEU A 29 8.26 3.22 23.42
N ALA A 30 9.37 3.10 24.17
CA ALA A 30 9.41 3.44 25.59
C ALA A 30 9.12 4.93 25.83
N LEU A 31 9.72 5.82 25.04
CA LEU A 31 9.44 7.25 25.09
C LEU A 31 7.97 7.54 24.74
N LYS A 32 7.35 6.76 23.87
CA LYS A 32 5.93 6.93 23.52
C LYS A 32 5.02 6.57 24.69
N LEU A 33 5.33 5.52 25.44
CA LEU A 33 4.59 5.13 26.65
C LEU A 33 4.66 6.21 27.75
N VAL A 34 5.77 6.93 27.84
CA VAL A 34 5.97 8.04 28.80
C VAL A 34 5.54 9.39 28.21
N GLY A 35 4.96 9.42 27.00
CA GLY A 35 4.46 10.65 26.37
C GLY A 35 5.54 11.60 25.82
N ARG A 36 6.80 11.16 25.75
CA ARG A 36 7.97 11.96 25.32
C ARG A 36 8.39 11.73 23.87
N SER A 37 7.83 10.73 23.18
CA SER A 37 8.13 10.50 21.76
C SER A 37 7.24 11.36 20.86
N HIS A 38 7.91 12.10 19.96
CA HIS A 38 7.28 12.91 18.92
C HIS A 38 6.88 12.11 17.67
N HIS A 39 7.25 10.81 17.59
CA HIS A 39 6.92 9.96 16.45
C HIS A 39 5.55 9.31 16.61
N THR A 40 4.90 8.98 15.50
CA THR A 40 3.65 8.21 15.53
C THR A 40 3.94 6.76 15.91
N VAL A 41 2.99 6.08 16.56
CA VAL A 41 3.14 4.64 16.86
C VAL A 41 3.35 3.83 15.57
N ALA A 42 2.68 4.22 14.47
CA ALA A 42 2.85 3.60 13.16
C ALA A 42 4.30 3.68 12.65
N ALA A 43 4.92 4.86 12.73
CA ALA A 43 6.31 5.04 12.35
C ALA A 43 7.27 4.12 13.13
N ILE A 44 7.10 4.07 14.45
CA ILE A 44 7.93 3.26 15.34
C ILE A 44 7.76 1.77 15.01
N VAL A 45 6.52 1.34 14.81
CA VAL A 45 6.19 -0.05 14.47
C VAL A 45 6.75 -0.44 13.10
N VAL A 46 6.62 0.40 12.07
CA VAL A 46 7.22 0.12 10.75
C VAL A 46 8.75 -0.01 10.85
N ALA A 47 9.41 0.87 11.62
CA ALA A 47 10.85 0.80 11.84
C ALA A 47 11.29 -0.47 12.61
N LEU A 48 10.40 -1.05 13.44
CA LEU A 48 10.62 -2.37 14.05
C LEU A 48 10.46 -3.49 13.02
N ARG A 49 9.35 -3.47 12.27
CA ARG A 49 8.95 -4.54 11.34
C ARG A 49 9.84 -4.63 10.11
N GLU A 50 10.47 -3.54 9.67
CA GLU A 50 11.46 -3.54 8.59
C GLU A 50 12.61 -4.54 8.85
N ARG A 51 12.88 -4.87 10.11
CA ARG A 51 13.91 -5.85 10.50
C ARG A 51 13.43 -7.31 10.42
N GLU A 52 12.15 -7.55 10.16
CA GLU A 52 11.62 -8.91 10.01
C GLU A 52 12.17 -9.56 8.73
N LYS A 53 12.30 -10.89 8.78
CA LYS A 53 12.84 -11.69 7.67
C LYS A 53 12.02 -11.53 6.38
N ASP A 54 10.71 -11.38 6.52
CA ASP A 54 9.81 -11.21 5.37
C ASP A 54 10.11 -9.96 4.53
N PHE A 55 10.76 -8.94 5.10
CA PHE A 55 11.13 -7.69 4.42
C PHE A 55 12.62 -7.60 4.06
N THR A 56 13.46 -8.52 4.56
CA THR A 56 14.92 -8.47 4.41
C THR A 56 15.48 -9.62 3.58
N ASP A 57 14.70 -10.68 3.32
CA ASP A 57 15.14 -11.84 2.55
C ASP A 57 15.25 -11.52 1.04
N PRO A 58 16.48 -11.51 0.47
CA PRO A 58 16.68 -11.22 -0.94
C PRO A 58 16.05 -12.27 -1.87
N ALA A 59 15.93 -13.53 -1.42
CA ALA A 59 15.32 -14.59 -2.22
C ALA A 59 13.83 -14.32 -2.42
N ARG A 60 13.16 -13.82 -1.39
CA ARG A 60 11.74 -13.44 -1.43
C ARG A 60 11.50 -12.23 -2.34
N VAL A 61 12.37 -11.23 -2.26
CA VAL A 61 12.34 -10.07 -3.17
C VAL A 61 12.51 -10.53 -4.62
N ALA A 62 13.51 -11.38 -4.89
CA ALA A 62 13.76 -11.92 -6.23
C ALA A 62 12.57 -12.73 -6.76
N ASP A 63 11.97 -13.60 -5.94
CA ASP A 63 10.79 -14.37 -6.32
C ASP A 63 9.60 -13.46 -6.65
N LEU A 64 9.29 -12.47 -5.79
CA LEU A 64 8.21 -11.51 -6.05
C LEU A 64 8.46 -10.68 -7.32
N THR A 65 9.70 -10.22 -7.53
CA THR A 65 10.08 -9.53 -8.77
C THR A 65 9.90 -10.43 -9.99
N ALA A 66 10.20 -11.73 -9.89
CA ALA A 66 9.99 -12.71 -10.96
C ALA A 66 8.49 -12.98 -11.19
N GLN A 67 7.68 -13.05 -10.14
CA GLN A 67 6.22 -13.20 -10.26
C GLN A 67 5.60 -12.03 -11.04
N GLY A 68 6.10 -10.81 -10.87
CA GLY A 68 5.68 -9.64 -11.66
C GLY A 68 5.95 -9.74 -13.17
N GLN A 69 6.76 -10.71 -13.62
CA GLN A 69 7.02 -10.99 -15.04
C GLN A 69 6.07 -12.03 -15.64
N ARG A 70 5.21 -12.68 -14.82
CA ARG A 70 4.32 -13.76 -15.27
C ARG A 70 3.06 -13.27 -16.00
N PHE A 71 2.83 -11.97 -16.06
CA PHE A 71 1.74 -11.41 -16.86
C PHE A 71 2.04 -11.62 -18.35
N ASP A 72 1.17 -12.34 -19.04
CA ASP A 72 1.26 -12.56 -20.48
C ASP A 72 0.33 -11.62 -21.25
N GLY A 73 0.75 -11.14 -22.40
CA GLY A 73 -0.06 -10.28 -23.27
C GLY A 73 -0.77 -9.16 -22.48
N ASP A 74 -2.04 -8.95 -22.77
CA ASP A 74 -2.90 -7.97 -22.09
C ASP A 74 -3.64 -8.56 -20.88
N ALA A 75 -3.01 -9.51 -20.17
CA ALA A 75 -3.55 -10.01 -18.91
C ALA A 75 -3.57 -8.92 -17.83
N VAL A 76 -4.65 -8.91 -17.07
CA VAL A 76 -4.83 -8.06 -15.89
C VAL A 76 -5.26 -8.91 -14.70
N LEU A 77 -4.73 -8.57 -13.52
CA LEU A 77 -5.17 -9.12 -12.25
C LEU A 77 -6.10 -8.09 -11.59
N VAL A 78 -7.34 -8.50 -11.31
CA VAL A 78 -8.30 -7.70 -10.56
C VAL A 78 -8.43 -8.30 -9.18
N MET A 79 -8.18 -7.52 -8.14
CA MET A 79 -8.28 -7.97 -6.76
C MET A 79 -8.72 -6.86 -5.82
N PRO A 80 -9.13 -7.16 -4.58
CA PRO A 80 -9.46 -6.12 -3.60
C PRO A 80 -8.29 -5.14 -3.40
N ALA A 81 -8.59 -3.85 -3.27
CA ALA A 81 -7.59 -2.83 -2.92
C ALA A 81 -7.19 -2.89 -1.44
N ALA A 82 -8.06 -3.45 -0.59
CA ALA A 82 -7.85 -3.68 0.83
C ALA A 82 -8.67 -4.91 1.27
N GLY A 83 -8.25 -5.57 2.35
CA GLY A 83 -8.96 -6.70 2.96
C GLY A 83 -10.22 -6.33 3.73
N PHE A 84 -10.47 -5.02 3.94
CA PHE A 84 -11.66 -4.52 4.63
C PHE A 84 -12.10 -3.16 4.06
N GLY A 85 -13.34 -2.76 4.39
CA GLY A 85 -13.88 -1.45 4.01
C GLY A 85 -13.23 -0.28 4.76
N ALA A 86 -13.84 0.90 4.75
CA ALA A 86 -13.32 2.04 5.50
C ALA A 86 -13.14 1.69 7.00
N PRO A 87 -12.02 2.12 7.63
CA PRO A 87 -11.80 1.90 9.05
C PRO A 87 -12.96 2.46 9.88
N GLY A 88 -13.50 1.67 10.81
CA GLY A 88 -14.62 2.06 11.65
C GLY A 88 -14.23 2.85 12.90
N TYR A 89 -12.96 2.77 13.31
CA TYR A 89 -12.47 3.44 14.52
C TYR A 89 -10.99 3.80 14.42
N HIS A 90 -10.57 4.79 15.22
CA HIS A 90 -9.19 5.22 15.29
C HIS A 90 -8.28 4.09 15.78
N GLY A 91 -7.18 3.83 15.07
CA GLY A 91 -6.23 2.79 15.47
C GLY A 91 -6.52 1.37 14.96
N GLN A 92 -7.59 1.15 14.17
CA GLN A 92 -7.91 -0.17 13.59
C GLN A 92 -6.76 -0.78 12.76
N TRP A 93 -5.84 0.04 12.26
CA TRP A 93 -4.64 -0.44 11.56
C TRP A 93 -3.73 -1.31 12.45
N LEU A 94 -3.75 -1.12 13.79
CA LEU A 94 -2.97 -1.94 14.72
C LEU A 94 -3.41 -3.41 14.75
N THR A 95 -4.70 -3.66 14.52
CA THR A 95 -5.26 -5.01 14.48
C THR A 95 -5.30 -5.62 13.08
N ASN A 96 -4.99 -4.82 12.04
CA ASN A 96 -5.08 -5.23 10.63
C ASN A 96 -3.83 -4.79 9.85
N MET A 97 -2.66 -5.00 10.44
CA MET A 97 -1.40 -4.53 9.88
C MET A 97 -1.08 -5.14 8.52
N ASP A 98 -1.50 -6.38 8.29
CA ASP A 98 -1.23 -7.12 7.05
C ASP A 98 -2.02 -6.59 5.84
N ASN A 99 -2.91 -5.61 6.04
CA ASN A 99 -3.59 -4.95 4.94
C ASN A 99 -2.63 -4.23 3.98
N VAL A 100 -1.44 -3.85 4.46
CA VAL A 100 -0.37 -3.31 3.60
C VAL A 100 0.06 -4.29 2.51
N ASN A 101 -0.11 -5.61 2.74
CA ASN A 101 0.29 -6.63 1.79
C ASN A 101 -0.49 -6.55 0.47
N TYR A 102 -1.72 -6.02 0.49
CA TYR A 102 -2.52 -5.83 -0.71
C TYR A 102 -1.89 -4.83 -1.69
N THR A 103 -1.02 -3.95 -1.24
CA THR A 103 -0.40 -2.92 -2.11
C THR A 103 1.11 -3.06 -2.20
N CYS A 104 1.81 -3.48 -1.13
CA CYS A 104 3.26 -3.55 -1.12
C CYS A 104 3.82 -4.62 -2.07
N LEU A 105 3.08 -5.71 -2.31
CA LEU A 105 3.46 -6.77 -3.24
C LEU A 105 3.77 -6.22 -4.64
N PHE A 106 2.95 -5.28 -5.13
CA PHE A 106 3.08 -4.70 -6.47
C PHE A 106 4.24 -3.71 -6.58
N ASN A 107 4.58 -3.03 -5.47
CA ASN A 107 5.77 -2.20 -5.40
C ASN A 107 7.04 -3.06 -5.59
N THR A 108 7.13 -4.19 -4.89
CA THR A 108 8.28 -5.12 -4.99
C THR A 108 8.31 -5.87 -6.33
N ALA A 109 7.13 -6.25 -6.85
CA ALA A 109 7.01 -6.88 -8.17
C ALA A 109 7.28 -5.91 -9.33
N MET A 110 7.35 -4.60 -9.05
CA MET A 110 7.61 -3.53 -10.01
C MET A 110 6.58 -3.49 -11.15
N VAL A 111 5.31 -3.78 -10.85
CA VAL A 111 4.20 -3.80 -11.82
C VAL A 111 3.23 -2.66 -11.54
N PRO A 112 2.59 -2.08 -12.58
CA PRO A 112 1.58 -1.04 -12.38
C PRO A 112 0.34 -1.60 -11.71
N ALA A 113 -0.18 -0.87 -10.72
CA ALA A 113 -1.44 -1.15 -10.04
C ALA A 113 -2.28 0.13 -9.97
N THR A 114 -3.53 0.08 -10.41
CA THR A 114 -4.48 1.21 -10.35
C THR A 114 -5.65 0.89 -9.44
N ALA A 115 -5.81 1.67 -8.36
CA ALA A 115 -6.98 1.60 -7.51
C ALA A 115 -8.22 2.14 -8.26
N CYS A 116 -9.27 1.33 -8.27
CA CYS A 116 -10.50 1.56 -9.03
C CYS A 116 -11.69 1.59 -8.06
N PRO A 117 -12.20 2.78 -7.70
CA PRO A 117 -13.46 2.91 -6.98
C PRO A 117 -14.59 2.34 -7.83
N LEU A 118 -15.43 1.49 -7.25
CA LEU A 118 -16.55 0.86 -7.95
C LEU A 118 -17.86 1.54 -7.57
N TYR A 119 -18.24 1.50 -6.30
CA TYR A 119 -19.53 1.99 -5.79
C TYR A 119 -19.45 2.30 -4.29
N LEU A 120 -20.56 2.77 -3.72
CA LEU A 120 -20.73 2.91 -2.26
C LEU A 120 -21.59 1.77 -1.71
N ASP A 121 -21.16 1.15 -0.61
CA ASP A 121 -21.94 0.12 0.07
C ASP A 121 -23.25 0.66 0.70
N LYS A 122 -24.04 -0.20 1.32
CA LYS A 122 -25.31 0.19 1.98
C LYS A 122 -25.14 1.23 3.11
N ARG A 123 -23.91 1.43 3.60
CA ARG A 123 -23.55 2.42 4.63
C ARG A 123 -22.95 3.69 4.01
N GLY A 124 -22.88 3.78 2.67
CA GLY A 124 -22.26 4.89 1.96
C GLY A 124 -20.73 4.85 1.94
N LEU A 125 -20.10 3.70 2.27
CA LEU A 125 -18.64 3.57 2.30
C LEU A 125 -18.10 3.12 0.94
N PRO A 126 -16.95 3.65 0.49
CA PRO A 126 -16.39 3.31 -0.80
C PRO A 126 -15.95 1.85 -0.86
N VAL A 127 -16.36 1.16 -1.93
CA VAL A 127 -15.90 -0.18 -2.31
C VAL A 127 -15.08 -0.05 -3.58
N GLY A 128 -13.91 -0.69 -3.60
CA GLY A 128 -12.98 -0.60 -4.72
C GLY A 128 -12.13 -1.84 -4.87
N VAL A 129 -11.66 -2.04 -6.09
CA VAL A 129 -10.66 -3.04 -6.46
C VAL A 129 -9.39 -2.34 -6.92
N GLN A 130 -8.33 -3.09 -7.13
CA GLN A 130 -7.16 -2.63 -7.86
C GLN A 130 -6.97 -3.51 -9.10
N VAL A 131 -6.53 -2.87 -10.18
CA VAL A 131 -6.20 -3.52 -11.45
C VAL A 131 -4.70 -3.47 -11.62
N VAL A 132 -4.08 -4.64 -11.73
CA VAL A 132 -2.64 -4.81 -11.90
C VAL A 132 -2.37 -5.39 -13.28
N ALA A 133 -1.38 -4.86 -14.00
CA ALA A 133 -1.01 -5.33 -15.32
C ALA A 133 0.49 -5.60 -15.41
N ALA A 134 0.95 -6.07 -16.56
CA ALA A 134 2.38 -6.24 -16.82
C ALA A 134 3.14 -4.90 -16.71
N ARG A 135 4.45 -5.01 -16.47
CA ARG A 135 5.39 -3.87 -16.50
C ARG A 135 5.18 -2.98 -17.73
N TYR A 136 5.14 -1.67 -17.52
CA TYR A 136 4.95 -0.65 -18.56
C TYR A 136 3.59 -0.70 -19.29
N LYS A 137 2.59 -1.41 -18.74
CA LYS A 137 1.22 -1.45 -19.26
C LYS A 137 0.24 -0.60 -18.43
N ASP A 138 0.68 0.53 -17.90
CA ASP A 138 -0.15 1.49 -17.17
C ASP A 138 -1.41 1.90 -17.97
N ARG A 139 -1.28 2.03 -19.30
CA ARG A 139 -2.40 2.33 -20.21
C ARG A 139 -3.52 1.29 -20.10
N LEU A 140 -3.17 0.01 -19.91
CA LEU A 140 -4.10 -1.10 -19.82
C LEU A 140 -4.82 -1.06 -18.47
N CYS A 141 -4.09 -0.84 -17.37
CA CYS A 141 -4.69 -0.61 -16.05
C CYS A 141 -5.72 0.52 -16.09
N LEU A 142 -5.37 1.66 -16.69
CA LEU A 142 -6.26 2.83 -16.80
C LEU A 142 -7.46 2.57 -17.72
N ALA A 143 -7.28 1.86 -18.83
CA ALA A 143 -8.37 1.49 -19.72
C ALA A 143 -9.40 0.61 -18.99
N VAL A 144 -8.94 -0.43 -18.28
CA VAL A 144 -9.81 -1.30 -17.46
C VAL A 144 -10.46 -0.50 -16.33
N ALA A 145 -9.72 0.37 -15.65
CA ALA A 145 -10.26 1.23 -14.59
C ALA A 145 -11.42 2.12 -15.08
N ARG A 146 -11.29 2.67 -16.30
CA ARG A 146 -12.36 3.47 -16.93
C ARG A 146 -13.60 2.64 -17.22
N GLU A 147 -13.44 1.42 -17.74
CA GLU A 147 -14.57 0.52 -17.99
C GLU A 147 -15.27 0.13 -16.67
N LEU A 148 -14.51 -0.18 -15.62
CA LEU A 148 -15.05 -0.45 -14.29
C LEU A 148 -15.82 0.75 -13.74
N ALA A 149 -15.26 1.96 -13.82
CA ALA A 149 -15.94 3.17 -13.38
C ALA A 149 -17.25 3.40 -14.15
N SER A 150 -17.25 3.18 -15.47
CA SER A 150 -18.45 3.32 -16.31
C SER A 150 -19.53 2.29 -15.96
N LYS A 151 -19.17 1.08 -15.53
CA LYS A 151 -20.13 0.01 -15.22
C LYS A 151 -20.67 0.08 -13.79
N PHE A 152 -19.84 0.46 -12.83
CA PHE A 152 -20.21 0.42 -11.41
C PHE A 152 -20.59 1.80 -10.83
N GLY A 153 -20.36 2.87 -11.58
CA GLY A 153 -20.65 4.26 -11.17
C GLY A 153 -19.44 5.01 -10.64
N GLY A 154 -18.33 4.30 -10.37
CA GLY A 154 -17.03 4.90 -10.12
C GLY A 154 -16.95 5.69 -8.81
N TRP A 155 -16.07 6.69 -8.81
CA TRP A 155 -15.86 7.56 -7.67
C TRP A 155 -17.04 8.50 -7.44
N ARG A 156 -17.36 8.76 -6.16
CA ARG A 156 -18.37 9.74 -5.74
C ARG A 156 -17.78 10.66 -4.68
N ALA A 157 -18.15 11.94 -4.75
CA ALA A 157 -17.69 12.92 -3.77
C ALA A 157 -18.25 12.60 -2.37
N PRO A 158 -17.44 12.75 -1.30
CA PRO A 158 -17.95 12.63 0.06
C PRO A 158 -19.10 13.61 0.32
N GLY A 159 -20.13 13.16 1.03
CA GLY A 159 -21.28 14.01 1.39
C GLY A 159 -22.37 14.15 0.33
N THR A 160 -22.19 13.62 -0.88
CA THR A 160 -23.30 13.53 -1.85
C THR A 160 -24.24 12.41 -1.45
N ARG A 161 -25.38 12.74 -0.82
CA ARG A 161 -26.46 11.77 -0.58
C ARG A 161 -27.12 11.45 -1.91
N THR A 162 -27.00 10.21 -2.38
CA THR A 162 -27.97 9.69 -3.35
C THR A 162 -29.31 9.57 -2.63
N SER A 163 -30.27 10.42 -2.99
CA SER A 163 -31.69 10.17 -2.71
C SER A 163 -32.02 8.79 -3.29
N ALA A 164 -32.34 7.84 -2.41
CA ALA A 164 -32.92 6.57 -2.80
C ALA A 164 -34.34 6.78 -3.33
#